data_AF-A0A6B2LL93-F1
#
_entry.id   AF-A0A6B2LL93-F1
#
_cell.length_a   1.000
_cell.length_b   1.000
_cell.length_c   1.000
_cell.angle_alpha   90.00
_cell.angle_beta   90.00
_cell.angle_gamma   90.00
#
_symmetry.space_group_name_H-M   'P 1'
#
loop_
_entity.id
_entity.type
_entity.pdbx_description
1 polymer ?
#
loop_
_entity_poly.entity_id
_entity_poly.type
_entity_poly.pdbx_seq_one_letter_code
_entity_poly.pdbx_strand_id
1 'polypeptide(L)'
;MDSGHKVRIFARTPENNYNNESVQFYEGSILDEESVLKASEGVDGIFHLAAQVIHSRLPAHADTVRASAVVGTMNVMRAASKVKCRVVYASTSGTVGCSRTPTTANDSSPYVTEIVKHWPYYMAKIEAEMKAKKFAKEKGVELVIIRPTMMFGPGDDRCLLLYCFVG
;
A
#
# COMPACT_ATOMS: atom_id res chain seq x y z
N MET A 1 -16.91 -8.81 1.36
CA MET A 1 -17.69 -10.03 1.68
C MET A 1 -19.16 -9.76 1.45
N ASP A 2 -19.73 -8.69 2.01
CA ASP A 2 -21.16 -8.36 1.89
C ASP A 2 -21.64 -8.07 0.45
N SER A 3 -20.74 -7.62 -0.43
CA SER A 3 -21.05 -7.37 -1.85
C SER A 3 -20.85 -8.60 -2.76
N GLY A 4 -20.57 -9.79 -2.21
CA GLY A 4 -20.43 -11.04 -2.99
C GLY A 4 -19.08 -11.26 -3.70
N HIS A 5 -18.09 -10.38 -3.50
CA HIS A 5 -16.74 -10.54 -4.05
C HIS A 5 -15.98 -11.69 -3.40
N LYS A 6 -15.16 -12.40 -4.19
CA LYS A 6 -14.18 -13.36 -3.68
C LYS A 6 -12.92 -12.60 -3.30
N VAL A 7 -12.42 -12.82 -2.10
CA VAL A 7 -11.31 -12.06 -1.54
C VAL A 7 -10.13 -12.98 -1.32
N ARG A 8 -8.95 -12.55 -1.72
CA ARG A 8 -7.69 -13.17 -1.34
C ARG A 8 -6.93 -12.26 -0.39
N ILE A 9 -6.53 -12.78 0.76
CA ILE A 9 -5.75 -12.06 1.76
C ILE A 9 -4.32 -12.59 1.69
N PHE A 10 -3.39 -11.74 1.28
CA PHE A 10 -1.97 -12.09 1.18
C PHE A 10 -1.20 -11.48 2.35
N ALA A 11 -0.72 -12.26 3.31
CA ALA A 11 -0.02 -11.71 4.48
C ALA A 11 1.19 -12.57 4.87
N ARG A 12 2.12 -12.02 5.66
CA ARG A 12 3.25 -12.80 6.20
C ARG A 12 2.81 -13.88 7.18
N THR A 13 1.72 -13.63 7.89
CA THR A 13 1.14 -14.57 8.85
C THR A 13 -0.37 -14.32 8.83
N PRO A 14 -1.10 -14.88 7.86
CA PRO A 14 -2.53 -14.68 7.76
C PRO A 14 -3.23 -15.38 8.92
N GLU A 15 -4.01 -14.64 9.69
CA GLU A 15 -4.90 -15.23 10.69
C GLU A 15 -6.23 -15.60 10.01
N ASN A 16 -6.55 -16.90 10.00
CA ASN A 16 -7.81 -17.39 9.47
C ASN A 16 -8.93 -17.26 10.51
N ASN A 17 -9.23 -16.02 10.89
CA ASN A 17 -10.31 -15.71 11.83
C ASN A 17 -11.66 -15.51 11.11
N TYR A 18 -11.68 -15.66 9.77
CA TYR A 18 -12.85 -15.46 8.95
C TYR A 18 -13.41 -16.82 8.51
N ASN A 19 -14.53 -17.23 9.10
CA ASN A 19 -15.21 -18.47 8.70
C ASN A 19 -16.06 -18.22 7.43
N ASN A 20 -15.40 -17.93 6.31
CA ASN A 20 -16.05 -17.57 5.06
C ASN A 20 -15.32 -18.18 3.85
N GLU A 21 -15.99 -19.07 3.12
CA GLU A 21 -15.44 -19.76 1.95
C GLU A 21 -15.08 -18.84 0.77
N SER A 22 -15.64 -17.63 0.74
CA SER A 22 -15.28 -16.60 -0.26
C SER A 22 -13.94 -15.93 0.01
N VAL A 23 -13.28 -16.23 1.14
CA VAL A 23 -12.00 -15.68 1.54
C VAL A 23 -10.92 -16.76 1.45
N GLN A 24 -9.90 -16.50 0.65
CA GLN A 24 -8.72 -17.35 0.53
C GLN A 24 -7.51 -16.65 1.13
N PHE A 25 -6.66 -17.39 1.82
CA PHE A 25 -5.45 -16.85 2.43
C PHE A 25 -4.21 -17.32 1.67
N TYR A 26 -3.30 -16.38 1.44
CA TYR A 26 -2.01 -16.63 0.83
C TYR A 26 -0.93 -16.13 1.78
N GLU A 27 -0.06 -17.03 2.21
CA GLU A 27 1.10 -16.66 3.01
C GLU A 27 2.23 -16.20 2.10
N GLY A 28 2.85 -15.06 2.44
CA GLY A 28 4.03 -14.58 1.73
C GLY A 28 4.45 -13.17 2.12
N SER A 29 5.44 -12.65 1.41
CA SER A 29 6.03 -11.34 1.69
C SER A 29 5.93 -10.44 0.47
N ILE A 30 5.51 -9.18 0.67
CA ILE A 30 5.53 -8.18 -0.41
C ILE A 30 6.93 -7.92 -0.97
N LEU A 31 7.98 -8.26 -0.21
CA LEU A 31 9.36 -8.13 -0.65
C LEU A 31 9.79 -9.25 -1.60
N ASP A 32 9.04 -10.35 -1.64
CA ASP A 32 9.24 -11.45 -2.59
C ASP A 32 8.31 -11.27 -3.80
N GLU A 33 8.90 -10.96 -4.96
CA GLU A 33 8.15 -10.74 -6.20
C GLU A 33 7.36 -11.99 -6.63
N GLU A 34 7.89 -13.19 -6.40
CA GLU A 34 7.25 -14.42 -6.86
C GLU A 34 5.98 -14.72 -6.07
N SER A 35 6.03 -14.60 -4.73
CA SER A 35 4.83 -14.78 -3.90
C SER A 35 3.74 -13.74 -4.21
N VAL A 36 4.12 -12.48 -4.48
CA VAL A 36 3.16 -11.44 -4.88
C VAL A 36 2.53 -11.76 -6.23
N LEU A 37 3.32 -12.23 -7.21
CA LEU A 37 2.80 -12.61 -8.51
C LEU A 37 1.79 -13.76 -8.39
N LYS A 38 2.17 -14.85 -7.69
CA LYS A 38 1.29 -16.01 -7.45
C LYS A 38 -0.03 -15.61 -6.79
N ALA A 39 0.02 -14.75 -5.77
CA ALA A 39 -1.19 -14.26 -5.10
C ALA A 39 -2.10 -13.41 -6.03
N SER A 40 -1.50 -12.75 -7.04
CA SER A 40 -2.18 -11.86 -7.98
C SER A 40 -2.76 -12.59 -9.21
N GLU A 41 -2.50 -13.87 -9.41
CA GLU A 41 -2.94 -14.58 -10.62
C GLU A 41 -4.46 -14.75 -10.68
N GLY A 42 -5.11 -14.18 -11.69
CA GLY A 42 -6.56 -14.28 -11.88
C GLY A 42 -7.39 -13.43 -10.93
N VAL A 43 -6.83 -12.36 -10.36
CA VAL A 43 -7.59 -11.34 -9.62
C VAL A 43 -7.98 -10.19 -10.56
N ASP A 44 -9.14 -9.57 -10.31
CA ASP A 44 -9.61 -8.42 -11.10
C ASP A 44 -8.96 -7.11 -10.64
N GLY A 45 -8.59 -7.04 -9.36
CA GLY A 45 -7.93 -5.87 -8.78
C GLY A 45 -7.20 -6.14 -7.48
N ILE A 46 -6.23 -5.29 -7.19
CA ILE A 46 -5.39 -5.38 -6.00
C ILE A 46 -5.61 -4.13 -5.14
N PHE A 47 -5.98 -4.31 -3.88
CA PHE A 47 -5.88 -3.25 -2.87
C PHE A 47 -4.54 -3.39 -2.16
N HIS A 48 -3.58 -2.57 -2.59
CA HIS A 48 -2.25 -2.52 -2.00
C HIS A 48 -2.28 -1.63 -0.75
N LEU A 49 -2.67 -2.28 0.34
CA LEU A 49 -2.78 -1.67 1.66
C LEU A 49 -1.49 -1.84 2.48
N ALA A 50 -0.54 -2.65 2.01
CA ALA A 50 0.62 -3.03 2.78
C ALA A 50 1.56 -1.86 3.07
N ALA A 51 1.73 -1.54 4.35
CA ALA A 51 2.79 -0.68 4.82
C ALA A 51 3.16 -1.04 6.26
N GLN A 52 4.46 -1.03 6.56
CA GLN A 52 4.89 -0.85 7.93
C GLN A 52 4.74 0.63 8.30
N VAL A 53 3.72 0.93 9.10
CA VAL A 53 3.50 2.29 9.63
C VAL A 53 4.37 2.45 10.88
N ILE A 54 5.63 2.85 10.68
CA ILE A 54 6.54 3.19 11.77
C ILE A 54 6.74 4.71 11.77
N HIS A 55 6.01 5.40 12.66
CA HIS A 55 6.14 6.86 12.88
C HIS A 55 7.37 7.21 13.75
N SER A 56 8.49 6.53 13.51
CA SER A 56 9.75 6.81 14.18
C SER A 56 10.67 7.60 13.26
N ARG A 57 11.41 8.56 13.83
CA ARG A 57 12.47 9.29 13.14
C ARG A 57 13.83 8.58 13.22
N LEU A 58 13.90 7.44 13.91
CA LEU A 58 15.15 6.72 14.11
C LEU A 58 15.68 6.18 12.76
N PRO A 59 16.96 6.44 12.42
CA PRO A 59 17.56 5.94 11.18
C PRO A 59 17.48 4.43 11.02
N ALA A 60 17.53 3.68 12.13
CA ALA A 60 17.46 2.22 12.15
C ALA A 60 16.17 1.64 11.50
N HIS A 61 15.09 2.42 11.41
CA HIS A 61 13.85 1.99 10.77
C HIS A 61 13.70 2.49 9.33
N ALA A 62 14.57 3.40 8.88
CA ALA A 62 14.44 4.04 7.58
C ALA A 62 14.53 3.02 6.43
N ASP A 63 15.50 2.11 6.50
CA ASP A 63 15.70 1.08 5.47
C ASP A 63 14.55 0.08 5.44
N THR A 64 14.08 -0.37 6.60
CA THR A 64 12.95 -1.31 6.69
C THR A 64 11.66 -0.70 6.15
N VAL A 65 11.35 0.54 6.54
CA VAL A 65 10.16 1.27 6.08
C VAL A 65 10.24 1.54 4.58
N ARG A 66 11.41 1.98 4.10
CA ARG A 66 11.67 2.22 2.68
C ARG A 66 11.57 0.94 1.86
N ALA A 67 12.15 -0.17 2.31
CA ALA A 67 12.06 -1.45 1.63
C ALA A 67 10.59 -1.89 1.51
N SER A 68 9.84 -1.91 2.62
CA SER A 68 8.43 -2.28 2.61
C SER A 68 7.59 -1.39 1.70
N ALA A 69 7.76 -0.06 1.80
CA ALA A 69 6.96 0.88 1.03
C ALA A 69 7.34 0.91 -0.44
N VAL A 70 8.63 0.95 -0.78
CA VAL A 70 9.09 1.13 -2.16
C VAL A 70 9.19 -0.21 -2.88
N VAL A 71 9.96 -1.16 -2.36
CA VAL A 71 10.17 -2.46 -3.02
C VAL A 71 8.86 -3.23 -3.08
N GLY A 72 8.12 -3.29 -1.96
CA GLY A 72 6.83 -3.95 -1.91
C GLY A 72 5.82 -3.38 -2.90
N THR A 73 5.70 -2.06 -3.00
CA THR A 73 4.83 -1.42 -4.00
C THR A 73 5.26 -1.75 -5.41
N MET A 74 6.57 -1.73 -5.73
CA MET A 74 7.03 -2.05 -7.07
C MET A 74 6.79 -3.51 -7.45
N ASN A 75 6.87 -4.44 -6.51
CA ASN A 75 6.53 -5.85 -6.75
C ASN A 75 5.04 -6.00 -7.08
N VAL A 76 4.15 -5.33 -6.35
CA VAL A 76 2.71 -5.31 -6.65
C VAL A 76 2.44 -4.70 -8.02
N MET A 77 3.06 -3.56 -8.34
CA MET A 77 2.90 -2.93 -9.66
C MET A 77 3.38 -3.84 -10.80
N ARG A 78 4.49 -4.55 -10.62
CA ARG A 78 4.99 -5.54 -11.58
C ARG A 78 4.02 -6.71 -11.74
N ALA A 79 3.49 -7.25 -10.64
CA ALA A 79 2.50 -8.31 -10.68
C ALA A 79 1.23 -7.86 -11.42
N ALA A 80 0.70 -6.69 -11.05
CA ALA A 80 -0.47 -6.09 -11.69
C ALA A 80 -0.30 -5.89 -13.20
N SER A 81 0.90 -5.47 -13.64
CA SER A 81 1.21 -5.35 -15.06
C SER A 81 1.23 -6.70 -15.78
N LYS A 82 1.72 -7.77 -15.14
CA LYS A 82 1.75 -9.12 -15.72
C LYS A 82 0.34 -9.71 -15.83
N VAL A 83 -0.47 -9.56 -14.79
CA VAL A 83 -1.84 -10.13 -14.72
C VAL A 83 -2.91 -9.21 -15.33
N LYS A 84 -2.54 -7.96 -15.66
CA LYS A 84 -3.41 -6.92 -16.25
C LYS A 84 -4.60 -6.55 -15.37
N CYS A 85 -4.36 -6.36 -14.08
CA CYS A 85 -5.38 -5.92 -13.12
C CYS A 85 -5.19 -4.46 -12.70
N ARG A 86 -6.24 -3.86 -12.13
CA ARG A 86 -6.19 -2.53 -11.51
C ARG A 86 -5.51 -2.60 -10.14
N VAL A 87 -4.84 -1.52 -9.73
CA VAL A 87 -4.29 -1.35 -8.40
C VAL A 87 -4.92 -0.14 -7.70
N VAL A 88 -5.42 -0.35 -6.49
CA VAL A 88 -5.75 0.71 -5.53
C VAL A 88 -4.65 0.74 -4.47
N TYR A 89 -3.86 1.80 -4.47
CA TYR A 89 -2.74 1.98 -3.55
C TYR A 89 -3.11 2.90 -2.38
N ALA A 90 -2.99 2.38 -1.16
CA ALA A 90 -3.12 3.20 0.04
C ALA A 90 -1.80 3.91 0.37
N SER A 91 -1.77 5.20 0.06
CA SER A 91 -0.74 6.12 0.51
C SER A 91 -1.16 6.78 1.84
N THR A 92 -0.83 8.06 2.04
CA THR A 92 -1.13 8.81 3.26
C THR A 92 -1.27 10.30 2.93
N SER A 93 -2.16 11.00 3.64
CA SER A 93 -2.27 12.46 3.57
C SER A 93 -0.94 13.17 3.86
N GLY A 94 -0.03 12.56 4.64
CA GLY A 94 1.28 13.13 4.96
C GLY A 94 2.22 13.31 3.75
N THR A 95 1.87 12.79 2.57
CA THR A 95 2.64 13.05 1.33
C THR A 95 2.42 14.46 0.79
N VAL A 96 1.30 15.11 1.12
CA VAL A 96 0.92 16.45 0.61
C VAL A 96 0.40 17.40 1.69
N GLY A 97 -0.15 16.89 2.78
CA GLY A 97 -0.90 17.65 3.78
C GLY A 97 -0.08 18.17 4.97
N CYS A 98 1.20 17.81 5.10
CA CYS A 98 2.03 18.34 6.17
C CYS A 98 2.43 19.79 5.86
N SER A 99 2.19 20.70 6.80
CA SER A 99 2.53 22.12 6.67
C SER A 99 3.04 22.69 8.01
N ARG A 100 3.85 23.76 7.94
CA ARG A 100 4.28 24.53 9.13
C ARG A 100 3.24 25.56 9.57
N THR A 101 2.29 25.88 8.69
CA THR A 101 1.19 26.81 8.94
C THR A 101 -0.14 26.15 8.59
N PRO A 102 -1.26 26.55 9.19
CA PRO A 102 -2.58 26.03 8.82
C PRO A 102 -2.86 26.26 7.34
N THR A 103 -3.05 25.18 6.59
CA THR A 103 -3.38 25.20 5.17
C THR A 103 -4.14 23.92 4.79
N THR A 104 -4.83 23.95 3.67
CA THR A 104 -5.56 22.81 3.12
C THR A 104 -4.84 22.30 1.87
N ALA A 105 -4.57 21.01 1.83
CA ALA A 105 -4.05 20.32 0.66
C ALA A 105 -5.16 19.54 -0.05
N ASN A 106 -4.97 19.28 -1.34
CA ASN A 106 -5.81 18.45 -2.18
C ASN A 106 -4.95 17.47 -3.00
N ASP A 107 -5.58 16.63 -3.82
CA ASP A 107 -4.84 15.60 -4.58
C ASP A 107 -3.87 16.16 -5.63
N SER A 108 -4.10 17.39 -6.08
CA SER A 108 -3.23 18.12 -7.01
C SER A 108 -2.10 18.88 -6.31
N SER A 109 -2.06 18.88 -4.97
CA SER A 109 -1.01 19.57 -4.21
C SER A 109 0.36 18.89 -4.39
N PRO A 110 1.46 19.66 -4.39
CA PRO A 110 2.80 19.12 -4.56
C PRO A 110 3.20 18.26 -3.35
N TYR A 111 4.16 17.36 -3.56
CA TYR A 111 4.73 16.59 -2.47
C TYR A 111 5.51 17.49 -1.50
N VAL A 112 5.34 17.26 -0.20
CA VAL A 112 5.94 18.10 0.85
C VAL A 112 7.28 17.54 1.36
N THR A 113 8.14 17.07 0.45
CA THR A 113 9.41 16.38 0.75
C THR A 113 10.28 17.15 1.74
N GLU A 114 10.41 18.46 1.58
CA GLU A 114 11.22 19.30 2.49
C GLU A 114 10.67 19.38 3.91
N ILE A 115 9.36 19.33 4.08
CA ILE A 115 8.68 19.38 5.38
C ILE A 115 8.83 18.04 6.09
N VAL A 116 8.72 16.94 5.33
CA VAL A 116 8.74 15.58 5.87
C VAL A 116 10.09 14.88 5.78
N LYS A 117 11.16 15.56 5.39
CA LYS A 117 12.49 14.96 5.16
C LYS A 117 13.07 14.17 6.34
N HIS A 118 12.72 14.56 7.58
CA HIS A 118 13.15 13.88 8.80
C HIS A 118 12.19 12.76 9.24
N TRP A 119 11.22 12.40 8.40
CA TRP A 119 10.22 11.37 8.64
C TRP A 119 10.36 10.28 7.57
N PRO A 120 11.10 9.20 7.85
CA PRO A 120 11.38 8.16 6.86
C PRO A 120 10.13 7.55 6.22
N TYR A 121 9.05 7.39 6.99
CA TYR A 121 7.77 6.88 6.50
C TYR A 121 7.16 7.74 5.38
N TYR A 122 7.05 9.05 5.59
CA TYR A 122 6.45 9.94 4.59
C TYR A 122 7.33 10.03 3.35
N MET A 123 8.65 10.11 3.52
CA MET A 123 9.60 10.07 2.40
C MET A 123 9.47 8.77 1.58
N ALA A 124 9.36 7.63 2.26
CA ALA A 124 9.20 6.33 1.60
C ALA A 124 7.86 6.23 0.84
N LYS A 125 6.75 6.74 1.39
CA LYS A 125 5.45 6.80 0.71
C LYS A 125 5.46 7.74 -0.50
N ILE A 126 6.07 8.92 -0.39
CA ILE A 126 6.24 9.83 -1.54
C ILE A 126 7.01 9.15 -2.67
N GLU A 127 8.13 8.50 -2.34
CA GLU A 127 8.93 7.80 -3.34
C GLU A 127 8.16 6.64 -4.00
N ALA A 128 7.45 5.84 -3.19
CA ALA A 128 6.63 4.76 -3.70
C ALA A 128 5.54 5.28 -4.65
N GLU A 129 4.85 6.37 -4.29
CA GLU A 129 3.87 7.02 -5.17
C GLU A 129 4.50 7.47 -6.50
N MET A 130 5.65 8.15 -6.45
CA MET A 130 6.32 8.64 -7.66
C MET A 130 6.72 7.50 -8.60
N LYS A 131 7.31 6.44 -8.05
CA LYS A 131 7.71 5.25 -8.82
C LYS A 131 6.51 4.48 -9.37
N ALA A 132 5.47 4.29 -8.56
CA ALA A 132 4.25 3.61 -8.99
C ALA A 132 3.54 4.40 -10.10
N LYS A 133 3.39 5.72 -9.97
CA LYS A 133 2.81 6.59 -11.02
C LYS A 133 3.58 6.49 -12.33
N LYS A 134 4.91 6.57 -12.27
CA LYS A 134 5.77 6.44 -13.46
C LYS A 134 5.60 5.08 -14.12
N PHE A 135 5.71 4.00 -13.33
CA PHE A 135 5.57 2.64 -13.83
C PHE A 135 4.18 2.36 -14.42
N ALA A 136 3.13 2.82 -13.75
CA ALA A 136 1.76 2.69 -14.22
C ALA A 136 1.57 3.32 -15.60
N LYS A 137 2.10 4.53 -15.81
CA LYS A 137 2.09 5.21 -17.10
C LYS A 137 2.88 4.46 -18.17
N GLU A 138 4.05 3.95 -17.82
CA GLU A 138 4.94 3.23 -18.76
C GLU A 138 4.41 1.85 -19.16
N LYS A 139 3.68 1.17 -18.26
CA LYS A 139 3.22 -0.21 -18.44
C LYS A 139 1.72 -0.34 -18.66
N GLY A 140 0.98 0.76 -18.65
CA GLY A 140 -0.48 0.77 -18.82
C GLY A 140 -1.24 0.12 -17.66
N VAL A 141 -0.69 0.17 -16.44
CA VAL A 141 -1.41 -0.33 -15.25
C VAL A 141 -2.38 0.74 -14.79
N GLU A 142 -3.65 0.38 -14.60
CA GLU A 142 -4.61 1.30 -14.01
C GLU A 142 -4.33 1.43 -12.50
N LEU A 143 -3.89 2.61 -12.08
CA LEU A 143 -3.48 2.90 -10.71
C LEU A 143 -4.35 4.01 -10.11
N VAL A 144 -5.03 3.69 -9.02
CA VAL A 144 -5.73 4.65 -8.16
C VAL A 144 -4.92 4.81 -6.88
N ILE A 145 -4.65 6.05 -6.46
CA ILE A 145 -3.94 6.34 -5.22
C ILE A 145 -4.89 7.04 -4.28
N ILE A 146 -5.06 6.47 -3.08
CA ILE A 146 -5.81 7.10 -2.00
C ILE A 146 -4.84 7.61 -0.95
N ARG A 147 -5.09 8.78 -0.38
CA ARG A 147 -4.25 9.42 0.65
C ARG A 147 -5.05 9.63 1.94
N PRO A 148 -5.37 8.55 2.66
CA PRO A 148 -6.15 8.67 3.89
C PRO A 148 -5.46 9.55 4.93
N THR A 149 -6.28 10.26 5.71
CA THR A 149 -5.86 10.89 6.95
C THR A 149 -5.72 9.86 8.06
N MET A 150 -5.57 10.30 9.31
CA MET A 150 -5.63 9.42 10.46
C MET A 150 -6.98 8.67 10.47
N MET A 151 -6.91 7.35 10.55
CA MET A 151 -8.06 6.44 10.61
C MET A 151 -8.15 5.88 12.02
N PHE A 152 -9.36 5.78 12.58
CA PHE A 152 -9.62 5.19 13.88
C PHE A 152 -10.80 4.24 13.77
N GLY A 153 -10.76 3.11 14.47
CA GLY A 153 -11.86 2.16 14.50
C GLY A 153 -11.67 1.01 15.49
N PRO A 154 -12.73 0.24 15.80
CA PRO A 154 -12.63 -0.97 16.60
C PRO A 154 -11.63 -1.96 15.98
N GLY A 155 -10.75 -2.55 16.80
CA GLY A 155 -9.73 -3.49 16.34
C GLY A 155 -8.43 -2.85 15.85
N ASP A 156 -8.23 -1.54 16.06
CA ASP A 156 -6.95 -0.85 15.80
C ASP A 156 -5.97 -1.11 16.96
N ASP A 157 -5.52 -2.36 17.08
CA ASP A 157 -4.58 -2.84 18.09
C ASP A 157 -3.11 -2.61 17.67
N ARG A 158 -2.86 -2.59 16.38
CA ARG A 158 -1.62 -2.16 15.73
C ARG A 158 -2.06 -1.49 14.43
N CYS A 159 -1.67 -0.25 14.14
CA CYS A 159 -1.93 0.45 12.85
C CYS A 159 -1.34 -0.31 11.63
N LEU A 160 -1.86 -1.50 11.35
CA LEU A 160 -1.44 -2.47 10.38
C LEU A 160 -2.58 -2.57 9.38
N LEU A 161 -2.31 -2.06 8.19
CA LEU A 161 -3.22 -2.20 7.08
C LEU A 161 -3.14 -3.65 6.56
N LEU A 162 -4.23 -4.40 6.76
CA LEU A 162 -4.49 -5.72 6.21
C LEU A 162 -4.49 -5.71 4.68
N TYR A 163 -4.14 -6.84 4.08
CA TYR A 163 -4.04 -7.02 2.63
C TYR A 163 -5.36 -7.51 2.04
N CYS A 164 -5.78 -6.94 0.91
CA CYS A 164 -7.01 -7.37 0.23
C CYS A 164 -6.81 -7.39 -1.29
N PHE A 165 -6.83 -8.58 -1.85
CA PHE A 165 -6.86 -8.83 -3.29
C PHE A 165 -8.31 -9.23 -3.61
N VAL A 166 -8.88 -8.69 -4.67
CA VAL A 166 -10.31 -8.88 -4.96
C VAL A 166 -10.46 -9.50 -6.34
N GLY A 167 -11.30 -10.54 -6.41
CA GLY A 167 -11.80 -11.18 -7.63
C GLY A 167 -13.15 -11.85 -7.39
#